data_AF-A0A142XGQ8-F1
#
_entry.id   AF-A0A142XGQ8-F1
#
_cell.length_a   1.000
_cell.length_b   1.000
_cell.length_c   1.000
_cell.angle_alpha   90.00
_cell.angle_beta   90.00
_cell.angle_gamma   90.00
#
_symmetry.space_group_name_H-M   'P 1'
#
loop_
_entity.id
_entity.type
_entity.pdbx_description
1 polymer ?
#
loop_
_entity_poly.entity_id
_entity_poly.type
_entity_poly.pdbx_seq_one_letter_code
_entity_poly.pdbx_strand_id
1 'polypeptide(L)'
;MLCGRDAYLQHEWVAEVLGEMGDPRAIPALRAACSFEVAGDAFRSLPKRCLEALIAISTPEAVAAAREQLASPWPEVREWAAEVLVESDAPDQV
;
A
#
# COMPACT_ATOMS: atom_id res chain seq x y z
N MET A 1 -23.91 -10.60 -14.17
CA MET A 1 -23.12 -11.46 -13.27
C MET A 1 -21.71 -10.90 -13.25
N LEU A 2 -21.44 -9.93 -12.37
CA LEU A 2 -20.10 -9.42 -12.13
C LEU A 2 -19.60 -10.14 -10.88
N CYS A 3 -18.99 -11.30 -11.10
CA CYS A 3 -18.42 -12.11 -10.03
C CYS A 3 -17.30 -11.30 -9.38
N GLY A 4 -17.15 -11.41 -8.04
CA GLY A 4 -16.17 -10.66 -7.24
C GLY A 4 -14.71 -10.71 -7.72
N ARG A 5 -14.38 -11.50 -8.74
CA ARG A 5 -13.09 -11.56 -9.43
C ARG A 5 -12.68 -10.21 -10.07
N ASP A 6 -13.64 -9.41 -10.55
CA ASP A 6 -13.34 -8.10 -11.17
C ASP A 6 -12.94 -7.03 -10.15
N ALA A 7 -13.49 -7.08 -8.93
CA ALA A 7 -13.15 -6.13 -7.87
C ALA A 7 -11.67 -6.26 -7.44
N TYR A 8 -11.12 -7.48 -7.45
CA TYR A 8 -9.71 -7.74 -7.08
C TYR A 8 -8.73 -7.04 -8.01
N LEU A 9 -8.88 -7.25 -9.32
CA LEU A 9 -8.06 -6.59 -10.33
C LEU A 9 -8.21 -5.07 -10.28
N GLN A 10 -9.41 -4.59 -9.97
CA GLN A 10 -9.68 -3.16 -9.92
C GLN A 10 -8.96 -2.49 -8.74
N HIS A 11 -8.90 -3.12 -7.56
CA HIS A 11 -8.25 -2.50 -6.40
C HIS A 11 -6.72 -2.48 -6.50
N GLU A 12 -6.10 -3.55 -7.00
CA GLU A 12 -4.65 -3.58 -7.23
C GLU A 12 -4.23 -2.58 -8.31
N TRP A 13 -4.92 -2.55 -9.45
CA TRP A 13 -4.65 -1.57 -10.51
C TRP A 13 -4.91 -0.14 -10.07
N VAL A 14 -5.95 0.11 -9.26
CA VAL A 14 -6.20 1.45 -8.72
C VAL A 14 -5.04 1.86 -7.81
N ALA A 15 -4.52 0.98 -6.98
CA ALA A 15 -3.36 1.29 -6.14
C ALA A 15 -2.12 1.61 -6.98
N GLU A 16 -1.83 0.79 -7.99
CA GLU A 16 -0.69 0.96 -8.90
C GLU A 16 -0.79 2.28 -9.69
N VAL A 17 -1.93 2.54 -10.32
CA VAL A 17 -2.18 3.79 -11.07
C VAL A 17 -2.11 5.01 -10.16
N LEU A 18 -2.61 4.93 -8.92
CA LEU A 18 -2.49 6.01 -7.94
C LEU A 18 -1.03 6.28 -7.54
N GLY A 19 -0.22 5.23 -7.41
CA GLY A 19 1.22 5.33 -7.18
C GLY A 19 1.95 5.99 -8.35
N GLU A 20 1.69 5.53 -9.58
CA GLU A 20 2.27 6.10 -10.80
C GLU A 20 1.87 7.56 -11.04
N MET A 21 0.63 7.93 -10.68
CA MET A 21 0.17 9.31 -10.79
C MET A 21 0.94 10.26 -9.86
N GLY A 22 1.51 9.76 -8.75
CA GLY A 22 2.29 10.58 -7.83
C GLY A 22 1.47 11.67 -7.11
N ASP A 23 0.14 11.64 -7.17
CA ASP A 23 -0.70 12.70 -6.63
C ASP A 23 -0.84 12.53 -5.10
N PRO A 24 -0.45 13.54 -4.29
CA PRO A 24 -0.55 13.47 -2.84
C PRO A 24 -1.99 13.30 -2.33
N ARG A 25 -3.02 13.59 -3.16
CA ARG A 25 -4.43 13.34 -2.85
C ARG A 25 -4.77 11.84 -2.78
N ALA A 26 -3.95 10.98 -3.37
CA ALA A 26 -4.13 9.54 -3.34
C ALA A 26 -3.69 8.90 -2.00
N ILE A 27 -2.81 9.56 -1.26
CA ILE A 27 -2.23 9.07 0.00
C ILE A 27 -3.30 8.64 1.03
N PRO A 28 -4.34 9.45 1.36
CA PRO A 28 -5.37 9.02 2.31
C PRO A 28 -6.17 7.81 1.82
N ALA A 29 -6.39 7.67 0.50
CA ALA A 29 -7.09 6.54 -0.06
C ALA A 29 -6.26 5.25 0.02
N LEU A 30 -4.97 5.33 -0.34
CA LEU A 30 -4.02 4.21 -0.21
C LEU A 30 -3.84 3.79 1.25
N ARG A 31 -3.72 4.76 2.17
CA ARG A 31 -3.63 4.51 3.62
C ARG A 31 -4.85 3.72 4.14
N ALA A 32 -6.05 4.12 3.73
CA ALA A 32 -7.27 3.41 4.12
C ALA A 32 -7.33 1.99 3.54
N ALA A 33 -6.85 1.82 2.29
CA ALA A 33 -6.80 0.52 1.62
C ALA A 33 -5.77 -0.45 2.26
N CYS A 34 -4.67 0.05 2.84
CA CYS A 34 -3.73 -0.78 3.60
C CYS A 34 -4.35 -1.40 4.86
N SER A 35 -5.37 -0.75 5.43
CA SER A 35 -6.06 -1.23 6.63
C SER A 35 -7.28 -2.10 6.33
N PHE A 36 -7.58 -2.40 5.06
CA PHE A 36 -8.66 -3.31 4.70
C PHE A 36 -8.41 -4.71 5.25
N GLU A 37 -9.49 -5.37 5.65
CA GLU A 37 -9.43 -6.66 6.34
C GLU A 37 -8.78 -7.72 5.43
N VAL A 38 -7.62 -8.22 5.85
CA VAL A 38 -6.89 -9.31 5.17
C VAL A 38 -7.52 -10.68 5.50
N ALA A 39 -8.74 -10.69 6.07
CA ALA A 39 -9.43 -11.87 6.59
C ALA A 39 -9.83 -12.91 5.52
N GLY A 40 -9.52 -12.67 4.25
CA GLY A 40 -9.57 -13.68 3.20
C GLY A 40 -8.36 -13.60 2.28
N ASP A 41 -7.92 -14.75 1.77
CA ASP A 41 -6.80 -14.90 0.81
C ASP A 41 -6.86 -13.90 -0.34
N ALA A 42 -8.07 -13.46 -0.66
CA ALA A 42 -8.34 -12.69 -1.85
C ALA A 42 -7.85 -11.23 -1.76
N PHE A 43 -7.73 -10.62 -0.57
CA PHE A 43 -7.20 -9.25 -0.41
C PHE A 43 -5.79 -9.21 0.17
N ARG A 44 -5.11 -10.36 0.26
CA ARG A 44 -3.76 -10.45 0.85
C ARG A 44 -2.73 -9.61 0.11
N SER A 45 -2.83 -9.49 -1.20
CA SER A 45 -1.89 -8.73 -2.03
C SER A 45 -2.15 -7.20 -2.04
N LEU A 46 -3.35 -6.76 -1.65
CA LEU A 46 -3.77 -5.37 -1.77
C LEU A 46 -2.95 -4.41 -0.87
N PRO A 47 -2.72 -4.69 0.43
CA PRO A 47 -1.93 -3.81 1.28
C PRO A 47 -0.49 -3.66 0.78
N LYS A 48 0.09 -4.75 0.24
CA LYS A 48 1.43 -4.71 -0.35
C LYS A 48 1.49 -3.74 -1.53
N ARG A 49 0.54 -3.84 -2.48
CA ARG A 49 0.43 -2.93 -3.62
C ARG A 49 0.22 -1.48 -3.20
N CYS A 50 -0.61 -1.24 -2.18
CA CYS A 50 -0.83 0.10 -1.66
C CYS A 50 0.43 0.68 -0.99
N LEU A 51 1.21 -0.13 -0.28
CA LEU A 51 2.49 0.27 0.31
C LEU A 51 3.55 0.56 -0.77
N GLU A 52 3.67 -0.28 -1.80
CA GLU A 52 4.54 -0.04 -2.96
C GLU A 52 4.15 1.27 -3.68
N ALA A 53 2.85 1.51 -3.87
CA ALA A 53 2.35 2.76 -4.46
C ALA A 53 2.68 3.99 -3.60
N LEU A 54 2.60 3.87 -2.26
CA LEU A 54 3.01 4.96 -1.36
C LEU A 54 4.50 5.29 -1.51
N ILE A 55 5.38 4.30 -1.70
CA ILE A 55 6.80 4.54 -2.01
C ILE A 55 7.00 5.17 -3.36
N ALA A 56 6.27 4.73 -4.39
CA ALA A 56 6.36 5.31 -5.71
C ALA A 56 6.06 6.83 -5.69
N ILE A 57 5.17 7.27 -4.80
CA ILE A 57 4.87 8.69 -4.58
C ILE A 57 6.06 9.42 -3.91
N SER A 58 6.86 8.75 -3.07
CA SER A 58 8.08 9.29 -2.41
C SER A 58 7.89 10.65 -1.71
N THR A 59 6.70 10.85 -1.11
CA THR A 59 6.39 12.06 -0.31
C THR A 59 6.55 11.78 1.17
N PRO A 60 6.90 12.79 2.00
CA PRO A 60 6.99 12.60 3.45
C PRO A 60 5.66 12.15 4.08
N GLU A 61 4.53 12.56 3.50
CA GLU A 61 3.21 12.09 3.89
C GLU A 61 3.00 10.60 3.62
N ALA A 62 3.53 10.08 2.50
CA ALA A 62 3.44 8.66 2.17
C ALA A 62 4.29 7.79 3.11
N VAL A 63 5.49 8.25 3.47
CA VAL A 63 6.34 7.58 4.47
C VAL A 63 5.66 7.57 5.84
N ALA A 64 5.04 8.69 6.24
CA ALA A 64 4.27 8.74 7.48
C ALA A 64 3.09 7.75 7.47
N ALA A 65 2.35 7.66 6.36
CA ALA A 65 1.25 6.72 6.20
C ALA A 65 1.72 5.27 6.26
N ALA A 66 2.85 4.91 5.64
CA ALA A 66 3.45 3.58 5.72
C ALA A 66 3.90 3.26 7.16
N ARG A 67 4.47 4.23 7.88
CA ARG A 67 4.91 4.06 9.27
C ARG A 67 3.77 3.76 10.23
N GLU A 68 2.60 4.33 10.01
CA GLU A 68 1.42 4.00 10.81
C GLU A 68 0.96 2.55 10.61
N GLN A 69 1.18 1.96 9.44
CA GLN A 69 0.81 0.57 9.15
C GLN A 69 1.67 -0.44 9.93
N LEU A 70 2.81 -0.04 10.49
CA LEU A 70 3.57 -0.85 11.45
C LEU A 70 2.77 -1.17 12.73
N ALA A 71 1.77 -0.36 13.06
CA ALA A 71 0.86 -0.61 14.18
C ALA A 71 -0.39 -1.42 13.78
N SER A 72 -0.47 -1.89 12.53
CA SER A 72 -1.63 -2.63 12.03
C SER A 72 -1.84 -3.95 12.79
N PRO A 73 -3.09 -4.37 13.05
CA PRO A 73 -3.39 -5.64 13.71
C PRO A 73 -2.89 -6.85 12.90
N TRP A 74 -2.78 -6.70 11.58
CA TRP A 74 -2.37 -7.75 10.64
C TRP A 74 -0.84 -7.91 10.60
N PRO A 75 -0.29 -9.09 10.95
CA PRO A 75 1.15 -9.34 10.91
C PRO A 75 1.78 -9.09 9.54
N GLU A 76 1.11 -9.50 8.47
CA GLU A 76 1.60 -9.34 7.10
C GLU A 76 1.76 -7.87 6.71
N VAL A 77 0.77 -7.03 7.09
CA VAL A 77 0.81 -5.60 6.79
C VAL A 77 1.96 -4.93 7.52
N ARG A 78 2.28 -5.36 8.74
CA ARG A 78 3.44 -4.85 9.50
C ARG A 78 4.76 -5.24 8.84
N GLU A 79 4.87 -6.47 8.38
CA GLU A 79 6.08 -6.97 7.71
C GLU A 79 6.32 -6.21 6.40
N TRP A 80 5.30 -6.09 5.55
CA TRP A 80 5.43 -5.31 4.31
C TRP A 80 5.69 -3.84 4.59
N ALA A 81 5.02 -3.23 5.57
CA ALA A 81 5.29 -1.83 5.92
C ALA A 81 6.75 -1.64 6.35
N ALA A 82 7.33 -2.59 7.08
CA ALA A 82 8.74 -2.54 7.47
C ALA A 82 9.68 -2.74 6.27
N GLU A 83 9.42 -3.74 5.42
CA GLU A 83 10.20 -4.03 4.21
C GLU A 83 10.24 -2.82 3.28
N VAL A 84 9.06 -2.29 3.00
CA VAL A 84 8.85 -1.12 2.13
C VAL A 84 9.57 0.09 2.74
N LEU A 85 9.37 0.39 4.02
CA LEU A 85 10.09 1.49 4.68
C LEU A 85 11.61 1.32 4.67
N VAL A 86 12.14 0.11 4.82
CA VAL A 86 13.59 -0.14 4.69
C VAL A 86 14.07 0.15 3.27
N GLU A 87 13.29 -0.19 2.26
CA GLU A 87 13.60 0.12 0.86
C GLU A 87 13.54 1.63 0.56
N SER A 88 12.61 2.37 1.18
CA SER A 88 12.56 3.83 1.07
C SER A 88 13.63 4.56 1.88
N ASP A 89 13.94 4.03 3.07
CA ASP A 89 14.88 4.61 4.04
C ASP A 89 16.31 4.22 3.69
N ALA A 90 16.53 3.20 2.84
CA ALA A 90 17.79 2.97 2.16
C ALA A 90 18.03 4.12 1.19
N PRO A 91 18.76 5.18 1.59
CA PRO A 91 19.14 6.19 0.64
C PRO A 91 20.21 5.53 -0.23
N ASP A 92 20.15 5.74 -1.53
CA ASP A 92 21.34 6.03 -2.33
C ASP A 92 22.67 5.65 -1.65
N GLN A 93 23.04 4.36 -1.66
CA GLN A 93 24.39 3.94 -1.22
C GLN A 93 25.34 4.25 -2.38
N VAL A 94 25.84 5.48 -2.33
CA VAL A 94 27.03 5.99 -3.00
C VAL A 94 28.27 5.19 -2.59
#